data_AF-A0A1Q6TYX3-F1
#
_entry.id   AF-A0A1Q6TYX3-F1
#
_cell.length_a   1.000
_cell.length_b   1.000
_cell.length_c   1.000
_cell.angle_alpha   90.00
_cell.angle_beta   90.00
_cell.angle_gamma   90.00
#
_symmetry.space_group_name_H-M   'P 1'
#
loop_
_entity.id
_entity.type
_entity.pdbx_description
1 polymer ?
#
loop_
_entity_poly.entity_id
_entity_poly.type
_entity_poly.pdbx_seq_one_letter_code
_entity_poly.pdbx_strand_id
1 'polypeptide(L)'
;MDKFGSYINENELLLLRYYNDSLTKIKKQLLEAAIKGHDATHLKQLKENVENELLKLDKKFQFFSKDTTSRIYKKGIEGQETAFKQLHIRFTPVKAATYAQFAGIHKEAVKTLAINTYKPLKRVVDVIGRDCIEYFERTNFNDTQAILKKLLKFFPDNEDLRSTGLASIQGVVNGNITWQKAIRDFQETFLKDSIFKVPYYKKDGTLHAMVNMADYAELVARTTSAEAYRKGAENAILDTFDDMGDLVQINGKSEFPNSPCLPFEDAILSLTGKTKGYTTLDAAKAQGLFHPNCIHHFGVTAAVIAEYEAIEAGKNKGTQLKEIDKPPTKQREKIKQTDKNEKWSINDVLAAYTGNDTLVRNAFKSATIDNETADILANIHKLPAVEIINDKGRGYFNRATSIISADNEMTFLHEFGHSLDYGLVKASSKGYSNYSRKLENVVEKHRIKRIDKFPETVANKFLEVKEKYKLPNGITNFKAQRKDGWCALSDIFDALTNGNMFDKASYAISGHGAKYFRQYGKKEAEIFAQYFYLRTNNCTEALNVLKENVPDLLKSLESLFTLYVKELKEL
;
A
#
# COMPACT_ATOMS: atom_id res chain seq x y z
N MET A 1 -18.38 -22.24 -11.68
CA MET A 1 -17.70 -20.92 -11.66
C MET A 1 -16.16 -21.02 -11.56
N ASP A 2 -15.56 -22.21 -11.46
CA ASP A 2 -14.08 -22.41 -11.32
C ASP A 2 -13.21 -22.36 -12.61
N LYS A 3 -13.80 -22.30 -13.80
CA LYS A 3 -13.02 -22.42 -15.06
C LYS A 3 -12.12 -21.22 -15.36
N PHE A 4 -12.48 -20.01 -14.92
CA PHE A 4 -11.67 -18.81 -15.16
C PHE A 4 -10.33 -18.87 -14.41
N GLY A 5 -10.36 -19.26 -13.14
CA GLY A 5 -9.16 -19.44 -12.32
C GLY A 5 -8.22 -20.51 -12.88
N SER A 6 -8.75 -21.63 -13.39
CA SER A 6 -7.90 -22.70 -13.96
C SER A 6 -7.08 -22.24 -15.17
N TYR A 7 -7.63 -21.37 -16.02
CA TYR A 7 -6.92 -20.87 -17.20
C TYR A 7 -5.80 -19.88 -16.86
N ILE A 8 -6.01 -19.07 -15.83
CA ILE A 8 -4.99 -18.15 -15.33
C ILE A 8 -3.80 -18.95 -14.78
N ASN A 9 -4.09 -19.99 -13.98
CA ASN A 9 -3.07 -20.83 -13.36
C ASN A 9 -2.21 -21.59 -14.39
N GLU A 10 -2.80 -22.09 -15.49
CA GLU A 10 -2.03 -22.73 -16.57
C GLU A 10 -1.00 -21.80 -17.22
N ASN A 11 -1.39 -20.55 -17.49
CA ASN A 11 -0.53 -19.57 -18.15
C ASN A 11 0.59 -19.08 -17.23
N GLU A 12 0.26 -18.91 -15.95
CA GLU A 12 1.21 -18.58 -14.90
C GLU A 12 2.33 -19.62 -14.86
N LEU A 13 1.98 -20.91 -14.77
CA LEU A 13 2.96 -22.00 -14.75
C LEU A 13 3.83 -22.04 -16.01
N LEU A 14 3.26 -21.78 -17.19
CA LEU A 14 4.00 -21.75 -18.44
C LEU A 14 5.04 -20.62 -18.45
N LEU A 15 4.65 -19.41 -18.04
CA LEU A 15 5.55 -18.27 -18.01
C LEU A 15 6.65 -18.45 -16.95
N LEU A 16 6.29 -18.95 -15.76
CA LEU A 16 7.26 -19.28 -14.71
C LEU A 16 8.28 -20.32 -15.18
N ARG A 17 7.86 -21.34 -15.92
CA ARG A 17 8.78 -22.31 -16.54
C ARG A 17 9.74 -21.62 -17.51
N TYR A 18 9.26 -20.77 -18.41
CA TYR A 18 10.12 -20.02 -19.33
C TYR A 18 11.17 -19.20 -18.60
N TYR A 19 10.77 -18.51 -17.53
CA TYR A 19 11.66 -17.76 -16.66
C TYR A 19 12.71 -18.65 -16.00
N ASN A 20 12.27 -19.63 -15.22
CA ASN A 20 13.16 -20.45 -14.39
C ASN A 20 14.19 -21.20 -15.22
N ASP A 21 13.78 -21.72 -16.40
CA ASP A 21 14.68 -22.42 -17.31
C ASP A 21 15.82 -21.51 -17.81
N SER A 22 15.48 -20.31 -18.27
CA SER A 22 16.47 -19.38 -18.83
C SER A 22 17.33 -18.73 -17.75
N LEU A 23 16.75 -18.33 -16.62
CA LEU A 23 17.49 -17.75 -15.50
C LEU A 23 18.49 -18.75 -14.90
N THR A 24 18.11 -20.01 -14.73
CA THR A 24 19.01 -21.05 -14.23
C THR A 24 20.25 -21.20 -15.11
N LYS A 25 20.08 -21.17 -16.44
CA LYS A 25 21.21 -21.24 -17.37
C LYS A 25 22.09 -20.00 -17.30
N ILE A 26 21.49 -18.80 -17.29
CA ILE A 26 22.23 -17.54 -17.17
C ILE A 26 23.07 -17.54 -15.89
N LYS A 27 22.48 -17.90 -14.75
CA LYS A 27 23.19 -18.03 -13.47
C LYS A 27 24.41 -18.96 -13.56
N LYS A 28 24.25 -20.12 -14.19
CA LYS A 28 25.35 -21.06 -14.40
C LYS A 28 26.49 -20.43 -15.22
N GLN A 29 26.20 -19.65 -16.25
CA GLN A 29 27.23 -18.95 -17.02
C GLN A 29 27.95 -17.87 -16.19
N LEU A 30 27.22 -17.11 -15.36
CA LEU A 30 27.81 -16.09 -14.48
C LEU A 30 28.76 -16.71 -13.44
N LEU A 31 28.38 -17.86 -12.87
CA LEU A 31 29.19 -18.61 -11.93
C LEU A 31 30.42 -19.23 -12.60
N GLU A 32 30.27 -19.82 -13.80
CA GLU A 32 31.40 -20.37 -14.56
C GLU A 32 32.43 -19.28 -14.86
N ALA A 33 31.99 -18.07 -15.20
CA ALA A 33 32.86 -16.91 -15.39
C ALA A 33 33.63 -16.54 -14.12
N ALA A 34 32.97 -16.64 -12.96
CA ALA A 34 33.62 -16.38 -11.67
C ALA A 34 34.69 -17.42 -11.32
N ILE A 35 34.43 -18.70 -11.61
CA ILE A 35 35.35 -19.81 -11.35
C ILE A 35 36.58 -19.73 -12.25
N LYS A 36 36.38 -19.42 -13.54
CA LYS A 36 37.44 -19.42 -14.55
C LYS A 36 38.36 -18.21 -14.46
N GLY A 37 37.88 -17.08 -13.93
CA GLY A 37 38.68 -15.86 -13.82
C GLY A 37 39.03 -15.28 -15.19
N HIS A 38 40.22 -14.71 -15.33
CA HIS A 38 40.65 -14.01 -16.56
C HIS A 38 41.10 -14.95 -17.68
N ASP A 39 40.12 -15.60 -18.32
CA ASP A 39 40.27 -16.26 -19.62
C ASP A 39 39.40 -15.52 -20.64
N ALA A 40 40.04 -14.66 -21.45
CA ALA A 40 39.33 -13.77 -22.37
C ALA A 40 38.49 -14.53 -23.42
N THR A 41 38.98 -15.66 -23.92
CA THR A 41 38.26 -16.49 -24.91
C THR A 41 37.03 -17.12 -24.27
N HIS A 42 37.19 -17.65 -23.06
CA HIS A 42 36.09 -18.27 -22.33
C HIS A 42 35.04 -17.25 -21.87
N LEU A 43 35.46 -16.10 -21.33
CA LEU A 43 34.56 -15.02 -20.92
C LEU A 43 33.72 -14.50 -22.08
N LYS A 44 34.32 -14.37 -23.28
CA LYS A 44 33.59 -14.02 -24.50
C LYS A 44 32.53 -15.06 -24.84
N GLN A 45 32.89 -16.35 -24.82
CA GLN A 45 31.94 -17.44 -25.09
C GLN A 45 30.79 -17.48 -24.07
N LEU A 46 31.08 -17.31 -22.78
CA LEU A 46 30.06 -17.27 -21.72
C LEU A 46 29.11 -16.08 -21.89
N LYS A 47 29.63 -14.91 -22.27
CA LYS A 47 28.82 -13.73 -22.60
C LYS A 47 27.87 -14.02 -23.77
N GLU A 48 28.39 -14.57 -24.87
CA GLU A 48 27.58 -14.94 -26.04
C GLU A 48 26.50 -15.98 -25.68
N ASN A 49 26.80 -16.93 -24.79
CA ASN A 49 25.81 -17.89 -24.29
C ASN A 49 24.67 -17.21 -23.53
N VAL A 50 24.99 -16.21 -22.70
CA VAL A 50 23.99 -15.42 -21.97
C VAL A 50 23.13 -14.60 -22.94
N GLU A 51 23.73 -13.90 -23.89
CA GLU A 51 23.01 -13.14 -24.92
C GLU A 51 22.06 -14.04 -25.73
N ASN A 52 22.52 -15.24 -26.11
CA ASN A 52 21.70 -16.22 -26.81
C ASN A 52 20.53 -16.75 -25.97
N GLU A 53 20.72 -16.97 -24.66
CA GLU A 53 19.64 -17.41 -23.78
C GLU A 53 18.62 -16.29 -23.54
N LEU A 54 19.06 -15.03 -23.45
CA LEU A 54 18.18 -13.86 -23.38
C LEU A 54 17.34 -13.70 -24.64
N LEU A 55 17.93 -13.90 -25.83
CA LEU A 55 17.20 -13.89 -27.09
C LEU A 55 16.14 -15.01 -27.17
N LYS A 56 16.46 -16.20 -26.65
CA LYS A 56 15.49 -17.31 -26.55
C LYS A 56 14.35 -16.96 -25.60
N LEU A 57 14.66 -16.35 -24.45
CA LEU A 57 13.65 -15.92 -23.48
C LEU A 57 12.73 -14.84 -24.06
N ASP A 58 13.29 -13.87 -24.78
CA ASP A 58 12.54 -12.82 -25.45
C ASP A 58 11.54 -13.40 -26.47
N LYS A 59 12.01 -14.32 -27.33
CA LYS A 59 11.15 -15.03 -28.31
C LYS A 59 10.04 -15.82 -27.62
N LYS A 60 10.34 -16.49 -26.49
CA LYS A 60 9.33 -17.18 -25.68
C LYS A 60 8.28 -16.21 -25.14
N PHE A 61 8.67 -15.02 -24.69
CA PHE A 61 7.72 -13.99 -24.22
C PHE A 61 6.89 -13.39 -25.34
N GLN A 62 7.47 -13.16 -26.52
CA GLN A 62 6.71 -12.74 -27.70
C GLN A 62 5.66 -13.79 -28.07
N PHE A 63 6.08 -15.06 -28.13
CA PHE A 63 5.18 -16.18 -28.42
C PHE A 63 4.07 -16.28 -27.37
N PHE A 64 4.43 -16.30 -26.09
CA PHE A 64 3.49 -16.33 -24.98
C PHE A 64 2.48 -15.19 -25.06
N SER A 65 2.95 -13.96 -25.28
CA SER A 65 2.10 -12.77 -25.33
C SER A 65 1.11 -12.82 -26.48
N LYS A 66 1.50 -13.37 -27.64
CA LYS A 66 0.61 -13.49 -28.80
C LYS A 66 -0.38 -14.64 -28.64
N ASP A 67 0.12 -15.84 -28.35
CA ASP A 67 -0.68 -17.07 -28.30
C ASP A 67 -1.64 -17.06 -27.12
N THR A 68 -1.13 -16.79 -25.92
CA THR A 68 -1.91 -16.79 -24.68
C THR A 68 -3.01 -15.75 -24.72
N THR A 69 -2.70 -14.52 -25.13
CA THR A 69 -3.70 -13.45 -25.24
C THR A 69 -4.84 -13.86 -26.16
N SER A 70 -4.52 -14.39 -27.34
CA SER A 70 -5.53 -14.86 -28.31
C SER A 70 -6.41 -15.97 -27.71
N ARG A 71 -5.79 -16.98 -27.10
CA ARG A 71 -6.48 -18.12 -26.46
C ARG A 71 -7.39 -17.68 -25.32
N ILE A 72 -6.93 -16.79 -24.45
CA ILE A 72 -7.69 -16.33 -23.29
C ILE A 72 -8.80 -15.36 -23.68
N TYR A 73 -8.55 -14.48 -24.66
CA TYR A 73 -9.57 -13.63 -25.24
C TYR A 73 -10.73 -14.45 -25.80
N LYS A 74 -10.43 -15.53 -26.56
CA LYS A 74 -11.42 -16.48 -27.06
C LYS A 74 -12.25 -17.11 -25.93
N LYS A 75 -11.60 -17.53 -24.84
CA LYS A 75 -12.31 -18.07 -23.66
C LYS A 75 -13.24 -17.06 -22.99
N GLY A 76 -12.91 -15.76 -23.06
CA GLY A 76 -13.79 -14.67 -22.63
C GLY A 76 -15.09 -14.64 -23.41
N ILE A 77 -15.00 -14.75 -24.73
CA ILE A 77 -16.17 -14.84 -25.65
C ILE A 77 -16.99 -16.09 -25.32
N GLU A 78 -16.36 -17.26 -25.32
CA GLU A 78 -17.02 -18.56 -25.06
C GLU A 78 -17.72 -18.60 -23.69
N GLY A 79 -17.15 -17.94 -22.69
CA GLY A 79 -17.75 -17.78 -21.36
C GLY A 79 -19.08 -17.04 -21.42
N GLN A 80 -19.17 -15.93 -22.17
CA GLN A 80 -20.40 -15.16 -22.30
C GLN A 80 -21.43 -15.87 -23.18
N GLU A 81 -21.01 -16.50 -24.27
CA GLU A 81 -21.92 -17.32 -25.09
C GLU A 81 -22.57 -18.45 -24.27
N THR A 82 -21.82 -19.04 -23.34
CA THR A 82 -22.36 -20.06 -22.43
C THR A 82 -23.40 -19.45 -21.48
N ALA A 83 -23.13 -18.26 -20.93
CA ALA A 83 -24.08 -17.55 -20.08
C ALA A 83 -25.36 -17.18 -20.86
N PHE A 84 -25.23 -16.70 -22.10
CA PHE A 84 -26.36 -16.38 -22.96
C PHE A 84 -27.27 -17.58 -23.21
N LYS A 85 -26.68 -18.75 -23.50
CA LYS A 85 -27.44 -20.01 -23.64
C LYS A 85 -28.21 -20.36 -22.37
N GLN A 86 -27.57 -20.25 -21.20
CA GLN A 86 -28.20 -20.59 -19.92
C GLN A 86 -29.37 -19.67 -19.57
N LEU A 87 -29.28 -18.41 -19.98
CA LEU A 87 -30.31 -17.40 -19.77
C LEU A 87 -31.32 -17.30 -20.92
N HIS A 88 -31.24 -18.21 -21.91
CA HIS A 88 -32.13 -18.25 -23.09
C HIS A 88 -32.11 -16.95 -23.92
N ILE A 89 -31.02 -16.20 -23.87
CA ILE A 89 -30.81 -15.02 -24.70
C ILE A 89 -30.47 -15.49 -26.12
N ARG A 90 -31.11 -14.88 -27.13
CA ARG A 90 -30.80 -15.15 -28.53
C ARG A 90 -29.49 -14.44 -28.91
N PHE A 91 -28.54 -15.17 -29.46
CA PHE A 91 -27.28 -14.63 -29.97
C PHE A 91 -26.80 -15.42 -31.18
N THR A 92 -25.93 -14.80 -31.97
CA THR A 92 -25.23 -15.50 -33.07
C THR A 92 -23.88 -15.97 -32.54
N PRO A 93 -23.65 -17.28 -32.36
CA PRO A 93 -22.38 -17.77 -31.85
C PRO A 93 -21.25 -17.48 -32.84
N VAL A 94 -20.10 -17.06 -32.31
CA VAL A 94 -18.90 -16.86 -33.09
C VAL A 94 -18.36 -18.24 -33.49
N LYS A 95 -18.44 -18.59 -34.78
CA LYS A 95 -18.04 -19.92 -35.29
C LYS A 95 -16.54 -20.15 -35.13
N ALA A 96 -16.15 -21.40 -34.86
CA ALA A 96 -14.74 -21.82 -34.73
C ALA A 96 -13.86 -21.44 -35.94
N ALA A 97 -14.42 -21.50 -37.16
CA ALA A 97 -13.73 -21.13 -38.40
C ALA A 97 -13.61 -19.60 -38.60
N THR A 98 -14.50 -18.80 -38.01
CA THR A 98 -14.48 -17.33 -38.08
C THR A 98 -13.49 -16.67 -37.11
N TYR A 99 -12.92 -17.39 -36.14
CA TYR A 99 -11.83 -16.84 -35.30
C TYR A 99 -10.52 -16.59 -36.08
N ALA A 100 -10.34 -17.24 -37.23
CA ALA A 100 -9.26 -16.92 -38.17
C ALA A 100 -9.56 -15.66 -39.03
N GLN A 101 -10.83 -15.24 -39.08
CA GLN A 101 -11.38 -14.18 -39.93
C GLN A 101 -12.08 -13.09 -39.11
N PHE A 102 -11.59 -12.80 -37.89
CA PHE A 102 -12.18 -11.76 -37.03
C PHE A 102 -12.50 -10.48 -37.83
N ALA A 103 -13.70 -9.92 -37.62
CA ALA A 103 -13.94 -8.51 -37.92
C ALA A 103 -12.83 -7.67 -37.27
N GLY A 104 -12.41 -6.57 -37.92
CA GLY A 104 -11.19 -5.83 -37.56
C GLY A 104 -11.03 -5.51 -36.07
N ILE A 105 -12.14 -5.29 -35.35
CA ILE A 105 -12.18 -4.93 -33.93
C ILE A 105 -11.54 -5.99 -33.01
N HIS A 106 -11.89 -7.27 -33.14
CA HIS A 106 -11.30 -8.30 -32.27
C HIS A 106 -9.82 -8.55 -32.58
N LYS A 107 -9.43 -8.46 -33.86
CA LYS A 107 -8.04 -8.60 -34.28
C LYS A 107 -7.17 -7.49 -33.71
N GLU A 108 -7.63 -6.24 -33.76
CA GLU A 108 -6.93 -5.11 -33.16
C GLU A 108 -6.93 -5.17 -31.62
N ALA A 109 -8.01 -5.67 -30.99
CA ALA A 109 -8.05 -5.89 -29.55
C ALA A 109 -6.99 -6.92 -29.09
N VAL A 110 -6.94 -8.10 -29.71
CA VAL A 110 -5.94 -9.14 -29.40
C VAL A 110 -4.52 -8.63 -29.64
N LYS A 111 -4.29 -7.91 -30.74
CA LYS A 111 -2.98 -7.32 -31.06
C LYS A 111 -2.56 -6.30 -30.00
N THR A 112 -3.45 -5.40 -29.59
CA THR A 112 -3.19 -4.39 -28.55
C THR A 112 -2.88 -5.05 -27.21
N LEU A 113 -3.67 -6.04 -26.81
CA LEU A 113 -3.45 -6.80 -25.58
C LEU A 113 -2.14 -7.60 -25.61
N ALA A 114 -1.77 -8.18 -26.75
CA ALA A 114 -0.50 -8.90 -26.91
C ALA A 114 0.70 -7.95 -26.78
N ILE A 115 0.62 -6.74 -27.36
CA ILE A 115 1.65 -5.70 -27.20
C ILE A 115 1.75 -5.29 -25.72
N ASN A 116 0.62 -5.04 -25.07
CA ASN A 116 0.57 -4.64 -23.65
C ASN A 116 1.10 -5.74 -22.73
N THR A 117 0.91 -7.02 -23.08
CA THR A 117 1.46 -8.17 -22.35
C THR A 117 2.96 -8.30 -22.57
N TYR A 118 3.44 -8.11 -23.79
CA TYR A 118 4.85 -8.27 -24.12
C TYR A 118 5.73 -7.16 -23.55
N LYS A 119 5.28 -5.91 -23.58
CA LYS A 119 6.06 -4.75 -23.12
C LYS A 119 6.68 -4.90 -21.73
N PRO A 120 5.94 -5.29 -20.66
CA PRO A 120 6.54 -5.51 -19.35
C PRO A 120 7.49 -6.72 -19.32
N LEU A 121 7.21 -7.78 -20.08
CA LEU A 121 8.10 -8.95 -20.18
C LEU A 121 9.43 -8.61 -20.88
N LYS A 122 9.38 -7.80 -21.95
CA LYS A 122 10.57 -7.30 -22.64
C LYS A 122 11.46 -6.49 -21.71
N ARG A 123 10.85 -5.65 -20.86
CA ARG A 123 11.59 -4.87 -19.86
C ARG A 123 12.39 -5.79 -18.93
N VAL A 124 11.87 -6.96 -18.59
CA VAL A 124 12.60 -7.92 -17.75
C VAL A 124 13.83 -8.46 -18.47
N VAL A 125 13.69 -8.85 -19.73
CA VAL A 125 14.83 -9.29 -20.55
C VAL A 125 15.89 -8.19 -20.64
N ASP A 126 15.47 -6.93 -20.82
CA ASP A 126 16.38 -5.78 -20.93
C ASP A 126 17.14 -5.50 -19.64
N VAL A 127 16.47 -5.58 -18.49
CA VAL A 127 17.12 -5.40 -17.19
C VAL A 127 18.13 -6.52 -16.93
N ILE A 128 17.74 -7.77 -17.13
CA ILE A 128 18.65 -8.92 -16.96
C ILE A 128 19.84 -8.80 -17.92
N GLY A 129 19.57 -8.49 -19.18
CA GLY A 129 20.59 -8.33 -20.21
C GLY A 129 21.59 -7.25 -19.86
N ARG A 130 21.12 -6.05 -19.49
CA ARG A 130 21.99 -4.96 -19.05
C ARG A 130 22.88 -5.38 -17.88
N ASP A 131 22.29 -5.95 -16.84
CA ASP A 131 23.02 -6.28 -15.61
C ASP A 131 24.04 -7.42 -15.85
N CYS A 132 23.71 -8.40 -16.70
CA CYS A 132 24.64 -9.46 -17.11
C CYS A 132 25.76 -8.94 -18.01
N ILE A 133 25.45 -8.10 -19.01
CA ILE A 133 26.46 -7.50 -19.88
C ILE A 133 27.42 -6.64 -19.05
N GLU A 134 26.89 -5.87 -18.09
CA GLU A 134 27.70 -5.08 -17.16
C GLU A 134 28.60 -5.96 -16.29
N TYR A 135 28.18 -7.18 -15.95
CA TYR A 135 29.01 -8.15 -15.24
C TYR A 135 30.19 -8.62 -16.10
N PHE A 136 29.98 -8.97 -17.37
CA PHE A 136 31.07 -9.41 -18.25
C PHE A 136 32.02 -8.27 -18.66
N GLU A 137 31.49 -7.06 -18.92
CA GLU A 137 32.29 -5.97 -19.50
C GLU A 137 32.98 -5.08 -18.47
N ARG A 138 32.46 -4.99 -17.24
CA ARG A 138 32.94 -4.04 -16.23
C ARG A 138 33.50 -4.69 -14.97
N THR A 139 33.70 -6.00 -14.99
CA THR A 139 34.32 -6.72 -13.86
C THR A 139 35.77 -7.00 -14.20
N ASN A 140 36.66 -6.70 -13.26
CA ASN A 140 38.05 -7.13 -13.37
C ASN A 140 38.13 -8.62 -12.99
N PHE A 141 38.15 -9.52 -13.97
CA PHE A 141 38.23 -10.96 -13.74
C PHE A 141 39.61 -11.46 -13.28
N ASN A 142 40.60 -10.56 -13.19
CA ASN A 142 41.87 -10.84 -12.48
C ASN A 142 41.76 -10.62 -10.97
N ASP A 143 40.67 -9.99 -10.50
CA ASP A 143 40.47 -9.64 -9.11
C ASP A 143 39.24 -10.37 -8.54
N THR A 144 39.53 -11.38 -7.74
CA THR A 144 38.56 -12.19 -7.00
C THR A 144 37.57 -11.34 -6.18
N GLN A 145 38.03 -10.26 -5.54
CA GLN A 145 37.16 -9.37 -4.77
C GLN A 145 36.24 -8.57 -5.68
N ALA A 146 36.73 -8.12 -6.85
CA ALA A 146 35.92 -7.44 -7.85
C ALA A 146 34.81 -8.35 -8.40
N ILE A 147 35.12 -9.61 -8.68
CA ILE A 147 34.14 -10.63 -9.12
C ILE A 147 33.03 -10.80 -8.08
N LEU A 148 33.38 -11.08 -6.82
CA LEU A 148 32.39 -11.25 -5.75
C LEU A 148 31.56 -10.00 -5.51
N LYS A 149 32.21 -8.83 -5.45
CA LYS A 149 31.50 -7.56 -5.25
C LYS A 149 30.49 -7.31 -6.38
N LYS A 150 30.81 -7.71 -7.61
CA LYS A 150 29.87 -7.60 -8.74
C LYS A 150 28.74 -8.62 -8.64
N LEU A 151 29.03 -9.88 -8.29
CA LEU A 151 27.98 -10.89 -8.06
C LEU A 151 27.01 -10.49 -6.94
N LEU A 152 27.51 -9.88 -5.86
CA LEU A 152 26.69 -9.37 -4.76
C LEU A 152 25.75 -8.23 -5.18
N LYS A 153 26.04 -7.49 -6.26
CA LYS A 153 25.13 -6.44 -6.76
C LYS A 153 23.81 -6.99 -7.31
N PHE A 154 23.76 -8.27 -7.70
CA PHE A 154 22.50 -8.92 -8.04
C PHE A 154 21.62 -9.13 -6.77
N PHE A 155 22.17 -8.95 -5.57
CA PHE A 155 21.48 -9.20 -4.30
C PHE A 155 21.59 -8.02 -3.33
N PRO A 156 21.07 -6.82 -3.69
CA PRO A 156 21.22 -5.65 -2.84
C PRO A 156 20.58 -5.86 -1.45
N ASP A 157 19.51 -6.66 -1.35
CA ASP A 157 18.71 -6.80 -0.13
C ASP A 157 18.79 -8.18 0.55
N ASN A 158 19.61 -9.12 0.05
CA ASN A 158 19.74 -10.46 0.65
C ASN A 158 20.90 -10.48 1.66
N GLU A 159 20.56 -10.33 2.94
CA GLU A 159 21.54 -10.25 4.03
C GLU A 159 22.32 -11.54 4.23
N ASP A 160 21.69 -12.69 4.05
CA ASP A 160 22.34 -14.00 4.16
C ASP A 160 23.40 -14.18 3.07
N LEU A 161 23.07 -13.91 1.80
CA LEU A 161 24.03 -13.95 0.70
C LEU A 161 25.13 -12.92 0.82
N ARG A 162 24.80 -11.73 1.35
CA ARG A 162 25.80 -10.69 1.62
C ARG A 162 26.76 -11.16 2.72
N SER A 163 26.24 -11.77 3.78
CA SER A 163 27.03 -12.30 4.89
C SER A 163 27.92 -13.47 4.44
N THR A 164 27.37 -14.43 3.69
CA THR A 164 28.10 -15.56 3.10
C THR A 164 29.15 -15.07 2.11
N GLY A 165 28.81 -14.11 1.23
CA GLY A 165 29.75 -13.52 0.30
C GLY A 165 30.90 -12.77 1.00
N LEU A 166 30.58 -12.00 2.05
CA LEU A 166 31.59 -11.29 2.86
C LEU A 166 32.46 -12.26 3.67
N ALA A 167 31.88 -13.30 4.25
CA ALA A 167 32.61 -14.36 4.96
C ALA A 167 33.54 -15.13 4.01
N SER A 168 33.08 -15.41 2.79
CA SER A 168 33.89 -15.98 1.71
C SER A 168 35.05 -15.06 1.32
N ILE A 169 34.83 -13.74 1.20
CA ILE A 169 35.91 -12.76 0.97
C ILE A 169 36.93 -12.80 2.10
N GLN A 170 36.48 -12.72 3.35
CA GLN A 170 37.35 -12.73 4.53
C GLN A 170 38.13 -14.05 4.65
N GLY A 171 37.49 -15.19 4.37
CA GLY A 171 38.13 -16.50 4.39
C GLY A 171 39.23 -16.64 3.33
N VAL A 172 39.02 -16.11 2.13
CA VAL A 172 40.03 -16.08 1.07
C VAL A 172 41.17 -15.11 1.41
N VAL A 173 40.84 -13.90 1.91
CA VAL A 173 41.83 -12.88 2.32
C VAL A 173 42.72 -13.39 3.45
N ASN A 174 42.14 -14.12 4.41
CA ASN A 174 42.86 -14.67 5.55
C ASN A 174 43.59 -15.99 5.23
N GLY A 175 43.46 -16.52 4.01
CA GLY A 175 44.06 -17.79 3.59
C GLY A 175 43.41 -19.06 4.15
N ASN A 176 42.25 -18.94 4.79
CA ASN A 176 41.55 -20.04 5.49
C ASN A 176 40.80 -20.98 4.53
N ILE A 177 40.39 -20.49 3.37
CA ILE A 177 39.74 -21.28 2.33
C ILE A 177 40.26 -20.87 0.95
N THR A 178 40.24 -21.81 0.01
CA THR A 178 40.57 -21.52 -1.39
C THR A 178 39.43 -20.79 -2.09
N TRP A 179 39.76 -20.02 -3.13
CA TRP A 179 38.79 -19.33 -3.96
C TRP A 179 37.74 -20.29 -4.56
N GLN A 180 38.17 -21.48 -4.98
CA GLN A 180 37.28 -22.51 -5.53
C GLN A 180 36.32 -23.10 -4.49
N LYS A 181 36.65 -23.02 -3.20
CA LYS A 181 35.74 -23.41 -2.10
C LYS A 181 34.76 -22.27 -1.81
N ALA A 182 35.24 -21.04 -1.72
CA ALA A 182 34.41 -19.85 -1.51
C ALA A 182 33.31 -19.69 -2.58
N ILE A 183 33.61 -19.93 -3.86
CA ILE A 183 32.59 -19.90 -4.93
C ILE A 183 31.63 -21.09 -4.82
N ARG A 184 32.10 -22.28 -4.44
CA ARG A 184 31.23 -23.45 -4.26
C ARG A 184 30.20 -23.24 -3.15
N ASP A 185 30.64 -22.69 -2.01
CA ASP A 185 29.76 -22.37 -0.89
C ASP A 185 28.74 -21.27 -1.28
N PHE A 186 29.17 -20.30 -2.09
CA PHE A 186 28.29 -19.27 -2.67
C PHE A 186 27.31 -19.83 -3.72
N GLN A 187 27.72 -20.83 -4.49
CA GLN A 187 26.97 -21.38 -5.63
C GLN A 187 25.65 -22.03 -5.21
N GLU A 188 25.60 -22.76 -4.09
CA GLU A 188 24.37 -23.41 -3.63
C GLU A 188 23.26 -22.38 -3.35
N THR A 189 23.59 -21.31 -2.64
CA THR A 189 22.64 -20.23 -2.33
C THR A 189 22.33 -19.38 -3.56
N PHE A 190 23.33 -19.08 -4.40
CA PHE A 190 23.16 -18.27 -5.63
C PHE A 190 22.21 -18.92 -6.65
N LEU A 191 22.26 -20.25 -6.80
CA LEU A 191 21.37 -20.97 -7.70
C LEU A 191 19.93 -21.02 -7.18
N LYS A 192 19.74 -21.13 -5.87
CA LYS A 192 18.43 -21.28 -5.21
C LYS A 192 17.60 -19.99 -5.20
N ASP A 193 18.22 -18.83 -4.99
CA ASP A 193 17.48 -17.58 -4.74
C ASP A 193 17.08 -16.82 -6.02
N SER A 194 16.00 -16.04 -5.99
CA SER A 194 15.62 -15.15 -7.10
C SER A 194 16.53 -13.91 -7.13
N ILE A 195 17.48 -13.88 -8.07
CA ILE A 195 18.60 -12.91 -8.07
C ILE A 195 18.33 -11.65 -8.89
N PHE A 196 17.26 -11.65 -9.68
CA PHE A 196 16.92 -10.53 -10.53
C PHE A 196 15.71 -9.84 -9.92
N LYS A 197 15.78 -8.52 -9.78
CA LYS A 197 14.67 -7.68 -9.32
C LYS A 197 14.38 -6.58 -10.32
N VAL A 198 13.11 -6.32 -10.60
CA VAL A 198 12.69 -5.12 -11.34
C VAL A 198 12.21 -4.04 -10.39
N PRO A 199 12.51 -2.77 -10.69
CA PRO A 199 11.81 -1.67 -10.07
C PRO A 199 10.35 -1.62 -10.56
N TYR A 200 9.42 -1.77 -9.61
CA TYR A 200 8.00 -1.53 -9.81
C TYR A 200 7.70 -0.08 -9.45
N TYR A 201 7.08 0.67 -10.36
CA TYR A 201 6.79 2.09 -10.18
C TYR A 201 5.29 2.32 -10.00
N LYS A 202 4.93 3.37 -9.25
CA LYS A 202 3.56 3.88 -9.17
C LYS A 202 3.20 4.62 -10.46
N LYS A 203 1.91 4.98 -10.62
CA LYS A 203 1.41 5.74 -11.79
C LYS A 203 2.10 7.11 -11.94
N ASP A 204 2.55 7.71 -10.84
CA ASP A 204 3.28 8.99 -10.82
C ASP A 204 4.78 8.85 -11.18
N GLY A 205 5.25 7.64 -11.49
CA GLY A 205 6.66 7.36 -11.84
C GLY A 205 7.59 7.19 -10.64
N THR A 206 7.09 7.29 -9.39
CA THR A 206 7.90 7.00 -8.19
C THR A 206 8.11 5.51 -8.01
N LEU A 207 9.28 5.10 -7.50
CA LEU A 207 9.57 3.71 -7.19
C LEU A 207 8.64 3.24 -6.05
N HIS A 208 7.89 2.17 -6.30
CA HIS A 208 7.06 1.50 -5.30
C HIS A 208 7.86 0.45 -4.52
N ALA A 209 8.48 -0.50 -5.24
CA ALA A 209 9.25 -1.59 -4.64
C ALA A 209 10.19 -2.22 -5.68
N MET A 210 11.25 -2.89 -5.19
CA MET A 210 12.00 -3.85 -6.00
C MET A 210 11.34 -5.21 -5.87
N VAL A 211 10.82 -5.76 -6.97
CA VAL A 211 10.05 -7.00 -6.99
C VAL A 211 10.90 -8.09 -7.64
N ASN A 212 10.89 -9.31 -7.09
CA ASN A 212 11.57 -10.44 -7.74
C ASN A 212 11.01 -10.64 -9.14
N MET A 213 11.88 -10.94 -10.11
CA MET A 213 11.44 -11.08 -11.51
C MET A 213 10.36 -12.15 -11.70
N ALA A 214 10.45 -13.26 -10.96
CA ALA A 214 9.47 -14.34 -11.02
C ALA A 214 8.08 -13.85 -10.57
N ASP A 215 8.00 -13.19 -9.41
CA ASP A 215 6.77 -12.61 -8.87
C ASP A 215 6.19 -11.54 -9.81
N TYR A 216 7.06 -10.72 -10.43
CA TYR A 216 6.65 -9.73 -11.41
C TYR A 216 6.10 -10.37 -12.69
N ALA A 217 6.73 -11.45 -13.17
CA ALA A 217 6.27 -12.20 -14.32
C ALA A 217 4.91 -12.86 -14.06
N GLU A 218 4.74 -13.47 -12.89
CA GLU A 218 3.45 -14.02 -12.43
C GLU A 218 2.37 -12.95 -12.42
N LEU A 219 2.65 -11.81 -11.78
CA LEU A 219 1.74 -10.65 -11.74
C LEU A 219 1.30 -10.23 -13.15
N VAL A 220 2.25 -10.12 -14.08
CA VAL A 220 1.98 -9.78 -15.49
C VAL A 220 1.10 -10.86 -16.13
N ALA A 221 1.46 -12.14 -16.04
CA ALA A 221 0.70 -13.23 -16.64
C ALA A 221 -0.75 -13.26 -16.16
N ARG A 222 -0.97 -13.15 -14.84
CA ARG A 222 -2.30 -13.17 -14.24
C ARG A 222 -3.12 -11.96 -14.66
N THR A 223 -2.52 -10.78 -14.55
CA THR A 223 -3.20 -9.50 -14.84
C THR A 223 -3.59 -9.42 -16.31
N THR A 224 -2.68 -9.70 -17.24
CA THR A 224 -2.94 -9.58 -18.67
C THR A 224 -3.84 -10.69 -19.21
N SER A 225 -3.76 -11.90 -18.64
CA SER A 225 -4.73 -12.97 -18.93
C SER A 225 -6.14 -12.55 -18.52
N ALA A 226 -6.29 -12.00 -17.31
CA ALA A 226 -7.58 -11.53 -16.83
C ALA A 226 -8.14 -10.37 -17.67
N GLU A 227 -7.28 -9.44 -18.09
CA GLU A 227 -7.64 -8.37 -19.04
C GLU A 227 -8.09 -8.91 -20.39
N ALA A 228 -7.35 -9.87 -20.96
CA ALA A 228 -7.70 -10.48 -22.24
C ALA A 228 -9.05 -11.18 -22.19
N TYR A 229 -9.31 -11.94 -21.13
CA TYR A 229 -10.60 -12.60 -20.91
C TYR A 229 -11.73 -11.58 -20.81
N ARG A 230 -11.56 -10.56 -19.95
CA ARG A 230 -12.56 -9.51 -19.75
C ARG A 230 -12.85 -8.77 -21.06
N LYS A 231 -11.83 -8.48 -21.88
CA LYS A 231 -12.05 -7.79 -23.16
C LYS A 231 -12.75 -8.68 -24.20
N GLY A 232 -12.47 -9.99 -24.18
CA GLY A 232 -13.23 -10.96 -24.99
C GLY A 232 -14.70 -11.01 -24.58
N ALA A 233 -14.96 -11.07 -23.28
CA ALA A 233 -16.31 -11.01 -22.72
C ALA A 233 -17.02 -9.69 -23.04
N GLU A 234 -16.35 -8.56 -22.88
CA GLU A 234 -16.86 -7.22 -23.19
C GLU A 234 -17.35 -7.11 -24.63
N ASN A 235 -16.50 -7.49 -25.58
CA ASN A 235 -16.86 -7.42 -26.99
C ASN A 235 -18.01 -8.38 -27.31
N ALA A 236 -17.99 -9.61 -26.80
CA ALA A 236 -19.08 -10.56 -27.01
C ALA A 236 -20.43 -10.05 -26.47
N ILE A 237 -20.40 -9.39 -25.31
CA ILE A 237 -21.59 -8.75 -24.72
C ILE A 237 -22.03 -7.61 -25.62
N LEU A 238 -21.18 -6.64 -25.93
CA LEU A 238 -21.57 -5.49 -26.75
C LEU A 238 -22.09 -5.92 -28.12
N ASP A 239 -21.47 -6.91 -28.78
CA ASP A 239 -21.92 -7.42 -30.08
C ASP A 239 -23.30 -8.10 -30.02
N THR A 240 -23.64 -8.71 -28.87
CA THR A 240 -24.88 -9.48 -28.69
C THR A 240 -26.02 -8.67 -28.07
N PHE A 241 -25.68 -7.74 -27.17
CA PHE A 241 -26.60 -7.05 -26.28
C PHE A 241 -26.82 -5.58 -26.62
N ASP A 242 -26.22 -5.04 -27.67
CA ASP A 242 -26.21 -3.59 -27.94
C ASP A 242 -27.64 -2.99 -27.90
N ASP A 243 -28.62 -3.61 -28.55
CA ASP A 243 -29.99 -3.07 -28.61
C ASP A 243 -30.72 -3.04 -27.27
N MET A 244 -30.38 -3.95 -26.34
CA MET A 244 -31.02 -4.06 -25.03
C MET A 244 -30.34 -3.19 -23.96
N GLY A 245 -29.05 -2.89 -24.13
CA GLY A 245 -28.28 -2.06 -23.21
C GLY A 245 -26.86 -2.58 -22.99
N ASP A 246 -26.23 -2.17 -21.89
CA ASP A 246 -24.82 -2.46 -21.63
C ASP A 246 -24.52 -2.83 -20.17
N LEU A 247 -25.52 -3.30 -19.43
CA LEU A 247 -25.36 -3.73 -18.04
C LEU A 247 -24.65 -5.08 -17.91
N VAL A 248 -23.77 -5.17 -16.91
CA VAL A 248 -23.08 -6.40 -16.51
C VAL A 248 -23.00 -6.50 -14.99
N GLN A 249 -22.97 -7.72 -14.47
CA GLN A 249 -22.69 -7.96 -13.06
C GLN A 249 -21.22 -8.30 -12.87
N ILE A 250 -20.59 -7.70 -11.86
CA ILE A 250 -19.23 -8.06 -11.43
C ILE A 250 -19.28 -9.37 -10.65
N ASN A 251 -18.54 -10.35 -11.15
CA ASN A 251 -18.48 -11.71 -10.65
C ASN A 251 -17.11 -12.00 -10.03
N GLY A 252 -17.10 -12.94 -9.07
CA GLY A 252 -15.93 -13.32 -8.29
C GLY A 252 -15.97 -12.76 -6.88
N LYS A 253 -15.30 -13.45 -5.96
CA LYS A 253 -15.20 -13.06 -4.56
C LYS A 253 -13.74 -12.97 -4.15
N SER A 254 -13.31 -11.80 -3.68
CA SER A 254 -11.99 -11.60 -3.12
C SER A 254 -11.87 -12.35 -1.81
N GLU A 255 -10.80 -13.11 -1.66
CA GLU A 255 -10.37 -13.63 -0.36
C GLU A 255 -9.65 -12.57 0.48
N PHE A 256 -9.29 -11.44 -0.15
CA PHE A 256 -8.57 -10.35 0.50
C PHE A 256 -9.56 -9.30 1.01
N PRO A 257 -9.73 -9.16 2.33
CA PRO A 257 -10.69 -8.22 2.91
C PRO A 257 -10.37 -6.76 2.57
N ASN A 258 -9.15 -6.45 2.11
CA ASN A 258 -8.65 -5.10 1.81
C ASN A 258 -8.63 -4.77 0.33
N SER A 259 -9.21 -5.63 -0.51
CA SER A 259 -9.13 -5.42 -1.93
C SER A 259 -9.97 -4.21 -2.37
N PRO A 260 -9.42 -3.30 -3.21
CA PRO A 260 -10.18 -2.15 -3.70
C PRO A 260 -11.35 -2.54 -4.62
N CYS A 261 -11.42 -3.79 -5.08
CA CYS A 261 -12.53 -4.27 -5.89
C CYS A 261 -13.75 -4.74 -5.08
N LEU A 262 -13.62 -4.92 -3.76
CA LEU A 262 -14.70 -5.43 -2.91
C LEU A 262 -16.03 -4.65 -3.03
N PRO A 263 -16.05 -3.30 -3.10
CA PRO A 263 -17.31 -2.57 -3.20
C PRO A 263 -18.14 -2.92 -4.44
N PHE A 264 -17.48 -3.44 -5.47
CA PHE A 264 -18.09 -3.77 -6.75
C PHE A 264 -18.55 -5.22 -6.83
N GLU A 265 -18.26 -6.08 -5.84
CA GLU A 265 -18.70 -7.48 -5.90
C GLU A 265 -20.22 -7.60 -5.96
N ASP A 266 -20.71 -8.38 -6.92
CA ASP A 266 -22.13 -8.56 -7.25
C ASP A 266 -22.83 -7.28 -7.75
N ALA A 267 -22.13 -6.15 -7.86
CA ALA A 267 -22.69 -4.90 -8.34
C ALA A 267 -22.99 -4.96 -9.85
N ILE A 268 -24.09 -4.31 -10.23
CA ILE A 268 -24.47 -4.13 -11.63
C ILE A 268 -23.90 -2.78 -12.12
N LEU A 269 -23.09 -2.85 -13.16
CA LEU A 269 -22.39 -1.72 -13.78
C LEU A 269 -22.76 -1.62 -15.26
N SER A 270 -22.58 -0.43 -15.84
CA SER A 270 -22.73 -0.21 -17.27
C SER A 270 -21.36 -0.25 -17.97
N LEU A 271 -21.22 -1.01 -19.06
CA LEU A 271 -19.96 -1.16 -19.78
C LEU A 271 -19.48 0.16 -20.40
N THR A 272 -20.39 0.90 -21.03
CA THR A 272 -20.09 2.10 -21.83
C THR A 272 -20.74 3.37 -21.28
N GLY A 273 -21.69 3.25 -20.35
CA GLY A 273 -22.51 4.36 -19.86
C GLY A 273 -23.81 4.56 -20.63
N LYS A 274 -24.16 3.63 -21.55
CA LYS A 274 -25.41 3.69 -22.34
C LYS A 274 -26.62 3.64 -21.43
N THR A 275 -26.57 2.80 -20.40
CA THR A 275 -27.65 2.67 -19.40
C THR A 275 -27.49 3.70 -18.28
N LYS A 276 -28.30 4.76 -18.31
CA LYS A 276 -28.25 5.86 -17.32
C LYS A 276 -28.59 5.38 -15.90
N GLY A 277 -27.97 6.02 -14.90
CA GLY A 277 -28.17 5.70 -13.48
C GLY A 277 -27.24 4.61 -12.93
N TYR A 278 -26.36 4.06 -13.77
CA TYR A 278 -25.36 3.07 -13.39
C TYR A 278 -23.94 3.63 -13.48
N THR A 279 -23.08 3.20 -12.56
CA THR A 279 -21.65 3.48 -12.60
C THR A 279 -21.04 2.79 -13.81
N THR A 280 -20.22 3.53 -14.57
CA THR A 280 -19.55 2.97 -15.74
C THR A 280 -18.40 2.07 -15.33
N LEU A 281 -18.07 1.08 -16.17
CA LEU A 281 -16.94 0.19 -15.92
C LEU A 281 -15.63 0.96 -15.80
N ASP A 282 -15.45 2.03 -16.58
CA ASP A 282 -14.25 2.87 -16.51
C ASP A 282 -14.20 3.71 -15.23
N ALA A 283 -15.33 4.22 -14.73
CA ALA A 283 -15.38 4.86 -13.41
C ALA A 283 -15.07 3.88 -12.28
N ALA A 284 -15.56 2.64 -12.37
CA ALA A 284 -15.23 1.59 -11.41
C ALA A 284 -13.75 1.18 -11.46
N LYS A 285 -13.16 1.06 -12.66
CA LYS A 285 -11.71 0.82 -12.82
C LYS A 285 -10.88 1.94 -12.22
N ALA A 286 -11.30 3.20 -12.39
CA ALA A 286 -10.63 4.36 -11.79
C ALA A 286 -10.64 4.30 -10.24
N GLN A 287 -11.66 3.68 -9.66
CA GLN A 287 -11.80 3.45 -8.22
C GLN A 287 -11.11 2.17 -7.71
N GLY A 288 -10.50 1.37 -8.60
CA GLY A 288 -9.68 0.20 -8.25
C GLY A 288 -10.28 -1.16 -8.60
N LEU A 289 -11.42 -1.20 -9.30
CA LEU A 289 -11.90 -2.44 -9.93
C LEU A 289 -10.90 -2.92 -10.99
N PHE A 290 -10.65 -4.23 -11.05
CA PHE A 290 -9.62 -4.86 -11.91
C PHE A 290 -8.19 -4.35 -11.66
N HIS A 291 -7.83 -4.13 -10.39
CA HIS A 291 -6.44 -3.94 -9.97
C HIS A 291 -5.53 -5.11 -10.40
N PRO A 292 -4.19 -4.96 -10.37
CA PRO A 292 -3.28 -6.06 -10.67
C PRO A 292 -3.58 -7.31 -9.81
N ASN A 293 -3.52 -8.50 -10.40
CA ASN A 293 -3.93 -9.78 -9.80
C ASN A 293 -5.43 -9.93 -9.44
N CYS A 294 -6.29 -8.99 -9.87
CA CYS A 294 -7.72 -9.11 -9.62
C CYS A 294 -8.34 -10.32 -10.33
N ILE A 295 -9.02 -11.16 -9.55
CA ILE A 295 -9.74 -12.35 -10.04
C ILE A 295 -11.16 -12.03 -10.52
N HIS A 296 -11.64 -10.81 -10.29
CA HIS A 296 -12.97 -10.42 -10.71
C HIS A 296 -13.05 -10.31 -12.23
N HIS A 297 -14.19 -10.74 -12.73
CA HIS A 297 -14.60 -10.56 -14.11
C HIS A 297 -16.04 -10.04 -14.12
N PHE A 298 -16.65 -9.94 -15.29
CA PHE A 298 -18.05 -9.57 -15.41
C PHE A 298 -18.76 -10.46 -16.43
N GLY A 299 -20.08 -10.36 -16.46
CA GLY A 299 -20.91 -11.02 -17.46
C GLY A 299 -22.37 -10.64 -17.31
N VAL A 300 -23.17 -11.08 -18.28
CA VAL A 300 -24.63 -11.01 -18.18
C VAL A 300 -25.12 -12.17 -17.33
N THR A 301 -25.87 -11.87 -16.27
CA THR A 301 -26.39 -12.85 -15.32
C THR A 301 -27.91 -12.71 -15.20
N ALA A 302 -28.57 -13.63 -14.51
CA ALA A 302 -30.01 -13.51 -14.22
C ALA A 302 -30.35 -12.20 -13.47
N ALA A 303 -29.44 -11.71 -12.61
CA ALA A 303 -29.62 -10.44 -11.92
C ALA A 303 -29.61 -9.24 -12.89
N VAL A 304 -28.80 -9.29 -13.95
CA VAL A 304 -28.79 -8.27 -15.01
C VAL A 304 -30.11 -8.25 -15.76
N ILE A 305 -30.65 -9.43 -16.11
CA ILE A 305 -31.95 -9.53 -16.79
C ILE A 305 -33.08 -8.96 -15.91
N ALA A 306 -33.12 -9.35 -14.63
CA ALA A 306 -34.10 -8.83 -13.68
C ALA A 306 -33.99 -7.30 -13.50
N GLU A 307 -32.79 -6.73 -13.58
CA GLU A 307 -32.62 -5.28 -13.50
C GLU A 307 -33.15 -4.56 -14.75
N TYR A 308 -33.03 -5.15 -15.95
CA TYR A 308 -33.68 -4.60 -17.14
C TYR A 308 -35.21 -4.62 -17.03
N GLU A 309 -35.80 -5.71 -16.54
CA GLU A 309 -37.24 -5.77 -16.26
C GLU A 309 -37.67 -4.69 -15.25
N ALA A 310 -36.84 -4.44 -14.22
CA ALA A 310 -37.08 -3.37 -13.26
C ALA A 310 -36.97 -1.97 -13.88
N ILE A 311 -36.05 -1.76 -14.83
CA ILE A 311 -35.94 -0.50 -15.58
C ILE A 311 -37.21 -0.26 -16.40
N GLU A 312 -37.70 -1.27 -17.14
CA GLU A 312 -38.94 -1.16 -17.92
C GLU A 312 -40.16 -0.86 -17.04
N ALA A 313 -40.19 -1.42 -15.83
CA ALA A 313 -41.22 -1.15 -14.83
C ALA A 313 -41.05 0.18 -14.07
N GLY A 314 -40.00 0.97 -14.35
CA GLY A 314 -39.71 2.23 -13.65
C GLY A 314 -39.27 2.07 -12.19
N LYS A 315 -38.70 0.92 -11.83
CA LYS A 315 -38.29 0.53 -10.46
C LYS A 315 -36.79 0.24 -10.35
N ASN A 316 -35.97 0.83 -11.21
CA ASN A 316 -34.53 0.60 -11.24
C ASN A 316 -33.86 1.00 -9.92
N LYS A 317 -32.83 0.25 -9.52
CA LYS A 317 -32.05 0.55 -8.31
C LYS A 317 -30.76 1.30 -8.63
N GLY A 318 -30.35 1.33 -9.89
CA GLY A 318 -29.03 1.85 -10.28
C GLY A 318 -27.90 0.99 -9.69
N THR A 319 -26.66 1.48 -9.76
CA THR A 319 -25.54 0.76 -9.16
C THR A 319 -25.62 0.81 -7.63
N GLN A 320 -25.72 -0.36 -7.01
CA GLN A 320 -25.62 -0.54 -5.57
C GLN A 320 -24.24 -1.08 -5.23
N LEU A 321 -23.41 -0.25 -4.59
CA LEU A 321 -22.09 -0.67 -4.12
C LEU A 321 -22.19 -1.16 -2.67
N LYS A 322 -21.48 -2.24 -2.36
CA LYS A 322 -21.38 -2.71 -0.98
C LYS A 322 -20.61 -1.67 -0.17
N GLU A 323 -21.18 -1.28 0.98
CA GLU A 323 -20.42 -0.56 1.99
C GLU A 323 -19.45 -1.56 2.63
N ILE A 324 -18.26 -1.67 2.03
CA ILE A 324 -17.19 -2.45 2.61
C ILE A 324 -16.61 -1.59 3.73
N ASP A 325 -16.61 -2.14 4.94
CA ASP A 325 -15.74 -1.65 6.01
C ASP A 325 -14.31 -1.74 5.46
N LYS A 326 -13.81 -0.65 4.87
CA LYS A 326 -12.46 -0.60 4.31
C LYS A 326 -11.55 -1.03 5.44
N PRO A 327 -10.92 -2.19 5.31
CA PRO A 327 -10.04 -2.62 6.35
C PRO A 327 -8.90 -1.63 6.45
N PRO A 328 -8.27 -1.57 7.64
CA PRO A 328 -6.91 -1.13 7.78
C PRO A 328 -6.13 -0.83 6.49
N THR A 329 -5.97 0.44 6.13
CA THR A 329 -4.85 0.90 5.29
C THR A 329 -3.55 0.36 5.89
N LYS A 330 -2.43 0.27 5.14
CA LYS A 330 -1.11 -0.11 5.72
C LYS A 330 -0.72 0.68 6.99
N GLN A 331 -1.35 1.84 7.24
CA GLN A 331 -1.32 2.60 8.50
C GLN A 331 -1.81 1.83 9.75
N ARG A 332 -2.43 0.66 9.58
CA ARG A 332 -3.19 -0.04 10.63
C ARG A 332 -2.67 -1.46 10.91
N GLU A 333 -1.46 -1.79 10.48
CA GLU A 333 -0.71 -2.92 11.06
C GLU A 333 -0.34 -2.57 12.51
N LYS A 334 -1.34 -2.68 13.38
CA LYS A 334 -1.19 -2.58 14.82
C LYS A 334 -0.71 -3.96 15.28
N ILE A 335 0.49 -4.03 15.82
CA ILE A 335 0.90 -5.20 16.61
C ILE A 335 -0.13 -5.32 17.73
N LYS A 336 -0.85 -6.44 17.80
CA LYS A 336 -1.77 -6.70 18.93
C LYS A 336 -0.94 -6.64 20.20
N GLN A 337 -1.09 -5.56 20.97
CA GLN A 337 -0.44 -5.46 22.26
C GLN A 337 -1.22 -6.30 23.26
N THR A 338 -0.49 -7.13 24.00
CA THR A 338 -1.00 -7.81 25.19
C THR A 338 -1.14 -6.79 26.31
N ASP A 339 -2.07 -6.99 27.25
CA ASP A 339 -2.30 -6.13 28.42
C ASP A 339 -1.09 -6.00 29.38
N LYS A 340 0.00 -6.68 29.03
CA LYS A 340 1.28 -6.72 29.73
C LYS A 340 2.40 -6.90 28.70
N ASN A 341 3.46 -6.11 28.81
CA ASN A 341 4.78 -6.43 28.27
C ASN A 341 5.80 -6.39 29.43
N GLU A 342 7.09 -6.59 29.14
CA GLU A 342 8.12 -6.61 30.20
C GLU A 342 8.26 -5.29 30.97
N LYS A 343 7.80 -4.16 30.40
CA LYS A 343 8.03 -2.81 30.93
C LYS A 343 6.83 -2.14 31.59
N TRP A 344 5.60 -2.42 31.14
CA TRP A 344 4.39 -1.82 31.69
C TRP A 344 3.19 -2.78 31.68
N SER A 345 2.19 -2.48 32.49
CA SER A 345 0.88 -3.14 32.49
C SER A 345 -0.25 -2.12 32.44
N ILE A 346 -1.37 -2.50 31.83
CA ILE A 346 -2.59 -1.68 31.86
C ILE A 346 -3.08 -1.35 33.27
N ASN A 347 -2.75 -2.18 34.25
CA ASN A 347 -3.08 -1.92 35.65
C ASN A 347 -2.32 -0.72 36.22
N ASP A 348 -1.13 -0.40 35.72
CA ASP A 348 -0.38 0.80 36.11
C ASP A 348 -1.12 2.07 35.67
N VAL A 349 -1.76 2.02 34.51
CA VAL A 349 -2.59 3.12 33.98
C VAL A 349 -3.89 3.21 34.78
N LEU A 350 -4.58 2.09 35.01
CA LEU A 350 -5.86 2.07 35.74
C LEU A 350 -5.72 2.47 37.22
N ALA A 351 -4.52 2.36 37.81
CA ALA A 351 -4.26 2.88 39.15
C ALA A 351 -4.35 4.42 39.22
N ALA A 352 -4.05 5.12 38.12
CA ALA A 352 -4.14 6.58 38.04
C ALA A 352 -5.35 7.09 37.24
N TYR A 353 -5.89 6.30 36.32
CA TYR A 353 -6.99 6.68 35.42
C TYR A 353 -8.22 5.81 35.69
N THR A 354 -9.19 6.36 36.40
CA THR A 354 -10.35 5.61 36.93
C THR A 354 -11.67 6.10 36.32
N GLY A 355 -12.80 5.43 36.61
CA GLY A 355 -14.16 5.86 36.22
C GLY A 355 -14.68 5.23 34.92
N ASN A 356 -13.82 4.84 33.99
CA ASN A 356 -14.20 4.10 32.79
C ASN A 356 -13.10 3.14 32.30
N ASP A 357 -12.86 2.08 33.06
CA ASP A 357 -11.81 1.09 32.80
C ASP A 357 -11.92 0.45 31.41
N THR A 358 -13.15 0.20 30.94
CA THR A 358 -13.39 -0.39 29.62
C THR A 358 -12.83 0.50 28.51
N LEU A 359 -13.08 1.80 28.57
CA LEU A 359 -12.57 2.75 27.59
C LEU A 359 -11.04 2.82 27.61
N VAL A 360 -10.43 2.90 28.81
CA VAL A 360 -8.97 2.93 28.96
C VAL A 360 -8.33 1.68 28.38
N ARG A 361 -8.85 0.50 28.73
CA ARG A 361 -8.37 -0.79 28.23
C ARG A 361 -8.47 -0.85 26.71
N ASN A 362 -9.61 -0.49 26.14
CA ASN A 362 -9.81 -0.53 24.69
C ASN A 362 -8.88 0.44 23.96
N ALA A 363 -8.69 1.65 24.50
CA ALA A 363 -7.81 2.65 23.91
C ALA A 363 -6.37 2.13 23.82
N PHE A 364 -5.78 1.69 24.93
CA PHE A 364 -4.40 1.23 24.96
C PHE A 364 -4.18 -0.14 24.30
N LYS A 365 -5.17 -1.05 24.36
CA LYS A 365 -5.13 -2.30 23.59
C LYS A 365 -5.03 -2.06 22.08
N SER A 366 -5.62 -0.96 21.62
CA SER A 366 -5.57 -0.55 20.22
C SER A 366 -4.39 0.36 19.90
N ALA A 367 -3.58 0.77 20.88
CA ALA A 367 -2.48 1.71 20.67
C ALA A 367 -1.18 1.00 20.27
N THR A 368 -0.36 1.72 19.50
CA THR A 368 1.04 1.41 19.23
C THR A 368 1.89 2.07 20.30
N ILE A 369 2.43 1.25 21.20
CA ILE A 369 3.28 1.68 22.32
C ILE A 369 4.72 1.28 21.99
N ASP A 370 5.55 2.29 21.74
CA ASP A 370 7.00 2.13 21.61
C ASP A 370 7.70 2.14 22.98
N ASN A 371 9.03 2.04 22.99
CA ASN A 371 9.83 1.97 24.22
C ASN A 371 9.66 3.19 25.13
N GLU A 372 9.62 4.41 24.58
CA GLU A 372 9.47 5.62 25.41
C GLU A 372 8.06 5.74 25.96
N THR A 373 7.05 5.40 25.14
CA THR A 373 5.66 5.39 25.58
C THR A 373 5.44 4.32 26.65
N ALA A 374 6.04 3.14 26.51
CA ALA A 374 6.02 2.10 27.54
C ALA A 374 6.64 2.59 28.86
N ASP A 375 7.80 3.26 28.79
CA ASP A 375 8.47 3.83 29.96
C ASP A 375 7.61 4.92 30.64
N ILE A 376 6.88 5.73 29.86
CA ILE A 376 5.90 6.71 30.38
C ILE A 376 4.76 5.98 31.11
N LEU A 377 4.14 4.99 30.47
CA LEU A 377 3.00 4.26 31.03
C LEU A 377 3.39 3.51 32.32
N ALA A 378 4.59 2.94 32.38
CA ALA A 378 5.10 2.27 33.58
C ALA A 378 5.20 3.19 34.82
N ASN A 379 5.37 4.50 34.59
CA ASN A 379 5.55 5.50 35.65
C ASN A 379 4.35 6.45 35.79
N ILE A 380 3.25 6.18 35.08
CA ILE A 380 2.10 7.09 35.02
C ILE A 380 1.40 7.24 36.39
N HIS A 381 1.49 6.22 37.24
CA HIS A 381 0.94 6.21 38.59
C HIS A 381 1.56 7.25 39.53
N LYS A 382 2.69 7.84 39.15
CA LYS A 382 3.34 8.95 39.87
C LYS A 382 2.67 10.30 39.63
N LEU A 383 1.80 10.39 38.62
CA LEU A 383 1.05 11.59 38.31
C LEU A 383 -0.26 11.64 39.13
N PRO A 384 -0.86 12.84 39.30
CA PRO A 384 -2.15 12.97 39.96
C PRO A 384 -3.23 12.13 39.27
N ALA A 385 -4.06 11.46 40.07
CA ALA A 385 -5.16 10.65 39.55
C ALA A 385 -6.13 11.48 38.69
N VAL A 386 -6.70 10.82 37.68
CA VAL A 386 -7.62 11.36 36.69
C VAL A 386 -8.88 10.51 36.65
N GLU A 387 -10.04 11.16 36.71
CA GLU A 387 -11.34 10.51 36.55
C GLU A 387 -11.81 10.62 35.09
N ILE A 388 -12.37 9.54 34.56
CA ILE A 388 -12.87 9.44 33.19
C ILE A 388 -14.39 9.36 33.20
N ILE A 389 -15.02 10.30 32.51
CA ILE A 389 -16.46 10.42 32.38
C ILE A 389 -16.88 10.45 30.90
N ASN A 390 -18.19 10.40 30.65
CA ASN A 390 -18.78 10.71 29.35
C ASN A 390 -19.79 11.85 29.50
N ASP A 391 -19.36 13.08 29.24
CA ASP A 391 -20.21 14.27 29.23
C ASP A 391 -20.91 14.43 27.87
N LYS A 392 -21.88 13.55 27.61
CA LYS A 392 -22.76 13.60 26.41
C LYS A 392 -21.97 13.66 25.09
N GLY A 393 -20.87 12.92 25.00
CA GLY A 393 -20.02 12.86 23.80
C GLY A 393 -19.06 14.05 23.62
N ARG A 394 -18.94 14.95 24.59
CA ARG A 394 -17.96 16.06 24.53
C ARG A 394 -16.59 15.56 24.97
N GLY A 395 -15.58 15.80 24.15
CA GLY A 395 -14.17 15.55 24.47
C GLY A 395 -13.53 16.75 25.16
N TYR A 396 -12.96 16.57 26.36
CA TYR A 396 -12.10 17.56 27.00
C TYR A 396 -11.32 16.99 28.20
N PHE A 397 -10.18 17.60 28.50
CA PHE A 397 -9.49 17.48 29.78
C PHE A 397 -9.66 18.74 30.64
N ASN A 398 -10.27 18.59 31.82
CA ASN A 398 -10.41 19.64 32.81
C ASN A 398 -9.26 19.58 33.83
N ARG A 399 -8.38 20.59 33.76
CA ARG A 399 -7.19 20.72 34.61
C ARG A 399 -7.49 20.94 36.09
N ALA A 400 -8.61 21.60 36.40
CA ALA A 400 -8.96 21.96 37.78
C ALA A 400 -9.45 20.73 38.56
N THR A 401 -10.26 19.89 37.91
CA THR A 401 -10.86 18.71 38.53
C THR A 401 -10.13 17.42 38.19
N SER A 402 -9.09 17.45 37.34
CA SER A 402 -8.43 16.24 36.81
C SER A 402 -9.43 15.27 36.17
N ILE A 403 -10.32 15.78 35.31
CA ILE A 403 -11.34 14.96 34.63
C ILE A 403 -11.05 14.90 33.13
N ILE A 404 -11.07 13.69 32.56
CA ILE A 404 -11.18 13.48 31.11
C ILE A 404 -12.63 13.13 30.79
N SER A 405 -13.25 13.88 29.88
CA SER A 405 -14.49 13.45 29.22
C SER A 405 -14.16 12.87 27.86
N ALA A 406 -14.56 11.63 27.61
CA ALA A 406 -14.40 10.96 26.33
C ALA A 406 -15.46 9.86 26.13
N ASP A 407 -15.98 9.73 24.90
CA ASP A 407 -16.96 8.71 24.52
C ASP A 407 -16.38 7.62 23.59
N ASN A 408 -15.15 7.79 23.13
CA ASN A 408 -14.45 6.86 22.23
C ASN A 408 -12.93 6.88 22.49
N GLU A 409 -12.24 5.84 22.01
CA GLU A 409 -10.82 5.60 22.28
C GLU A 409 -9.92 6.71 21.73
N MET A 410 -10.27 7.27 20.56
CA MET A 410 -9.46 8.29 19.89
C MET A 410 -9.50 9.62 20.66
N THR A 411 -10.70 10.02 21.09
CA THR A 411 -10.86 11.20 21.96
C THR A 411 -10.13 10.99 23.28
N PHE A 412 -10.27 9.81 23.89
CA PHE A 412 -9.53 9.51 25.12
C PHE A 412 -8.01 9.66 24.96
N LEU A 413 -7.40 9.10 23.91
CA LEU A 413 -5.95 9.19 23.71
C LEU A 413 -5.45 10.62 23.50
N HIS A 414 -6.25 11.47 22.83
CA HIS A 414 -5.96 12.89 22.71
C HIS A 414 -5.99 13.59 24.08
N GLU A 415 -7.09 13.43 24.84
CA GLU A 415 -7.22 14.05 26.17
C GLU A 415 -6.22 13.48 27.18
N PHE A 416 -5.82 12.21 27.02
CA PHE A 416 -4.74 11.60 27.78
C PHE A 416 -3.43 12.37 27.58
N GLY A 417 -3.10 12.78 26.34
CA GLY A 417 -1.94 13.62 26.06
C GLY A 417 -1.97 14.95 26.82
N HIS A 418 -3.13 15.61 26.90
CA HIS A 418 -3.30 16.80 27.74
C HIS A 418 -3.11 16.51 29.23
N SER A 419 -3.67 15.40 29.73
CA SER A 419 -3.52 15.02 31.13
C SER A 419 -2.09 14.66 31.50
N LEU A 420 -1.34 14.02 30.59
CA LEU A 420 0.06 13.67 30.77
C LEU A 420 0.95 14.93 30.87
N ASP A 421 0.78 15.85 29.92
CA ASP A 421 1.53 17.11 29.87
C ASP A 421 1.31 17.95 31.14
N TYR A 422 0.06 18.06 31.57
CA TYR A 422 -0.29 18.82 32.77
C TYR A 422 0.02 18.08 34.08
N GLY A 423 -0.12 16.75 34.10
CA GLY A 423 0.16 15.92 35.28
C GLY A 423 1.62 16.04 35.71
N LEU A 424 2.55 16.06 34.75
CA LEU A 424 3.97 16.30 35.01
C LEU A 424 4.25 17.65 35.66
N VAL A 425 3.53 18.69 35.24
CA VAL A 425 3.62 20.01 35.87
C VAL A 425 3.15 19.97 37.32
N LYS A 426 2.03 19.30 37.58
CA LYS A 426 1.45 19.22 38.92
C LYS A 426 2.28 18.35 39.87
N ALA A 427 3.00 17.36 39.34
CA ALA A 427 3.91 16.52 40.12
C ALA A 427 5.31 17.14 40.30
N SER A 428 5.75 18.00 39.36
CA SER A 428 7.07 18.64 39.41
C SER A 428 7.08 19.92 40.25
N SER A 429 8.19 20.18 40.95
CA SER A 429 8.45 21.47 41.61
C SER A 429 8.92 22.57 40.65
N LYS A 430 9.17 22.24 39.38
CA LYS A 430 9.66 23.16 38.34
C LYS A 430 8.46 23.91 37.74
N GLY A 431 8.24 25.17 38.14
CA GLY A 431 7.05 26.00 37.88
C GLY A 431 6.74 26.36 36.41
N TYR A 432 6.37 25.37 35.59
CA TYR A 432 5.78 25.57 34.26
C TYR A 432 4.25 25.58 34.31
N SER A 433 3.60 26.18 33.32
CA SER A 433 2.13 26.09 33.16
C SER A 433 1.69 24.84 32.38
N ASN A 434 2.59 24.28 31.55
CA ASN A 434 2.53 23.03 30.78
C ASN A 434 3.98 22.64 30.41
N TYR A 435 4.33 21.35 30.40
CA TYR A 435 5.69 20.92 30.08
C TYR A 435 5.99 21.08 28.57
N SER A 436 4.96 20.92 27.73
CA SER A 436 4.95 21.20 26.28
C SER A 436 5.32 22.64 25.93
N ARG A 437 5.33 23.58 26.88
CA ARG A 437 5.81 24.95 26.65
C ARG A 437 7.27 25.02 26.21
N LYS A 438 8.07 23.97 26.44
CA LYS A 438 9.40 23.84 25.83
C LYS A 438 9.38 23.88 24.29
N LEU A 439 8.22 23.66 23.67
CA LEU A 439 8.00 23.78 22.23
C LEU A 439 7.74 25.22 21.76
N GLU A 440 7.54 26.21 22.66
CA GLU A 440 7.11 27.57 22.30
C GLU A 440 8.00 28.21 21.21
N ASN A 441 9.34 28.08 21.35
CA ASN A 441 10.29 28.61 20.39
C ASN A 441 10.20 27.95 19.01
N VAL A 442 10.04 26.61 18.95
CA VAL A 442 9.93 25.89 17.68
C VAL A 442 8.56 26.12 17.03
N VAL A 443 7.50 26.21 17.83
CA VAL A 443 6.15 26.54 17.34
C VAL A 443 6.12 27.95 16.74
N GLU A 444 6.72 28.95 17.40
CA GLU A 444 6.77 30.30 16.85
C GLU A 444 7.65 30.39 15.60
N LYS A 445 8.77 29.64 15.55
CA LYS A 445 9.63 29.53 14.36
C LYS A 445 8.85 29.02 13.14
N HIS A 446 7.95 28.05 13.33
CA HIS A 446 7.16 27.44 12.26
C HIS A 446 5.79 28.10 12.04
N ARG A 447 5.54 29.26 12.67
CA ARG A 447 4.25 29.93 12.58
C ARG A 447 3.96 30.45 11.19
N ILE A 448 2.78 30.13 10.68
CA ILE A 448 2.26 30.57 9.39
C ILE A 448 1.37 31.80 9.63
N LYS A 449 1.97 32.99 9.60
CA LYS A 449 1.31 34.25 9.96
C LYS A 449 0.25 34.71 8.96
N ARG A 450 0.38 34.33 7.69
CA ARG A 450 -0.59 34.66 6.63
C ARG A 450 -1.02 33.42 5.87
N ILE A 451 -2.31 33.29 5.60
CA ILE A 451 -2.90 32.09 5.00
C ILE A 451 -2.49 31.90 3.53
N ASP A 452 -2.18 33.00 2.82
CA ASP A 452 -1.61 32.97 1.46
C ASP A 452 -0.19 32.40 1.41
N LYS A 453 0.45 32.23 2.58
CA LYS A 453 1.78 31.59 2.73
C LYS A 453 1.68 30.19 3.33
N PHE A 454 0.48 29.62 3.42
CA PHE A 454 0.32 28.24 3.84
C PHE A 454 0.98 27.29 2.82
N PRO A 455 1.69 26.23 3.26
CA PRO A 455 2.34 25.29 2.35
C PRO A 455 1.36 24.65 1.37
N GLU A 456 1.55 24.91 0.08
CA GLU A 456 0.67 24.42 -0.99
C GLU A 456 0.62 22.88 -1.03
N THR A 457 1.75 22.23 -0.77
CA THR A 457 1.87 20.77 -0.64
C THR A 457 0.92 20.20 0.42
N VAL A 458 0.85 20.84 1.59
CA VAL A 458 -0.01 20.44 2.70
C VAL A 458 -1.48 20.74 2.38
N ALA A 459 -1.77 21.91 1.79
CA ALA A 459 -3.13 22.29 1.40
C ALA A 459 -3.71 21.31 0.36
N ASN A 460 -2.94 20.98 -0.67
CA ASN A 460 -3.32 20.01 -1.70
C ASN A 460 -3.54 18.63 -1.10
N LYS A 461 -2.70 18.22 -0.13
CA LYS A 461 -2.91 16.95 0.57
C LYS A 461 -4.20 16.94 1.39
N PHE A 462 -4.53 18.05 2.07
CA PHE A 462 -5.81 18.15 2.79
C PHE A 462 -7.02 18.13 1.86
N LEU A 463 -6.94 18.75 0.68
CA LEU A 463 -7.98 18.65 -0.35
C LEU A 463 -8.15 17.21 -0.85
N GLU A 464 -7.05 16.52 -1.18
CA GLU A 464 -7.05 15.10 -1.58
C GLU A 464 -7.72 14.25 -0.49
N VAL A 465 -7.37 14.48 0.77
CA VAL A 465 -7.98 13.78 1.91
C VAL A 465 -9.47 14.10 2.01
N LYS A 466 -9.89 15.36 1.91
CA LYS A 466 -11.33 15.69 1.97
C LYS A 466 -12.12 14.94 0.91
N GLU A 467 -11.62 14.88 -0.33
CA GLU A 467 -12.26 14.09 -1.38
C GLU A 467 -12.22 12.58 -1.11
N LYS A 468 -11.07 12.05 -0.68
CA LYS A 468 -10.86 10.63 -0.37
C LYS A 468 -11.83 10.09 0.69
N TYR A 469 -12.21 10.92 1.66
CA TYR A 469 -13.10 10.54 2.76
C TYR A 469 -14.55 11.00 2.55
N LYS A 470 -14.94 11.48 1.36
CA LYS A 470 -16.35 11.64 1.02
C LYS A 470 -17.02 10.28 0.80
N LEU A 471 -18.17 10.11 1.41
CA LEU A 471 -19.09 9.02 1.14
C LEU A 471 -19.83 9.27 -0.19
N PRO A 472 -20.45 8.24 -0.81
CA PRO A 472 -21.18 8.40 -2.07
C PRO A 472 -22.31 9.45 -2.03
N ASN A 473 -22.87 9.73 -0.85
CA ASN A 473 -23.87 10.76 -0.62
C ASN A 473 -23.28 12.18 -0.42
N GLY A 474 -21.97 12.35 -0.60
CA GLY A 474 -21.26 13.62 -0.42
C GLY A 474 -20.91 13.97 1.03
N ILE A 475 -21.33 13.18 2.02
CA ILE A 475 -21.05 13.41 3.44
C ILE A 475 -19.61 12.99 3.76
N THR A 476 -18.89 13.76 4.57
CA THR A 476 -17.55 13.41 5.02
C THR A 476 -17.57 12.27 6.07
N ASN A 477 -16.79 11.22 5.84
CA ASN A 477 -16.55 10.16 6.81
C ASN A 477 -15.54 10.60 7.89
N PHE A 478 -16.00 11.44 8.82
CA PHE A 478 -15.19 11.98 9.92
C PHE A 478 -14.57 10.89 10.80
N LYS A 479 -15.28 9.77 11.01
CA LYS A 479 -14.77 8.65 11.82
C LYS A 479 -13.51 8.04 11.20
N ALA A 480 -13.54 7.78 9.89
CA ALA A 480 -12.38 7.25 9.18
C ALA A 480 -11.25 8.28 9.06
N GLN A 481 -11.59 9.55 8.83
CA GLN A 481 -10.61 10.63 8.72
C GLN A 481 -9.87 10.88 10.04
N ARG A 482 -10.60 10.85 11.18
CA ARG A 482 -10.02 10.92 12.52
C ARG A 482 -9.11 9.73 12.76
N LYS A 483 -9.61 8.51 12.52
CA LYS A 483 -8.88 7.26 12.72
C LYS A 483 -7.54 7.20 11.98
N ASP A 484 -7.48 7.78 10.77
CA ASP A 484 -6.26 7.80 9.96
C ASP A 484 -5.35 9.03 10.25
N GLY A 485 -5.69 9.84 11.26
CA GLY A 485 -4.85 10.91 11.80
C GLY A 485 -5.03 12.29 11.17
N TRP A 486 -5.88 12.43 10.15
CA TRP A 486 -5.95 13.66 9.38
C TRP A 486 -6.58 14.83 10.13
N CYS A 487 -7.54 14.57 11.01
CA CYS A 487 -8.09 15.63 11.88
C CYS A 487 -7.01 16.18 12.82
N ALA A 488 -6.23 15.29 13.47
CA ALA A 488 -5.16 15.68 14.36
C ALA A 488 -4.05 16.47 13.66
N LEU A 489 -3.64 16.04 12.46
CA LEU A 489 -2.67 16.78 11.66
C LEU A 489 -3.22 18.16 11.24
N SER A 490 -4.49 18.23 10.86
CA SER A 490 -5.16 19.50 10.55
C SER A 490 -5.16 20.44 11.76
N ASP A 491 -5.45 19.93 12.96
CA ASP A 491 -5.44 20.74 14.19
C ASP A 491 -4.03 21.26 14.52
N ILE A 492 -2.98 20.47 14.27
CA ILE A 492 -1.57 20.92 14.40
C ILE A 492 -1.30 22.11 13.46
N PHE A 493 -1.67 22.00 12.18
CA PHE A 493 -1.48 23.09 11.22
C PHE A 493 -2.40 24.29 11.51
N ASP A 494 -3.59 24.07 12.07
CA ASP A 494 -4.47 25.14 12.53
C ASP A 494 -3.79 25.91 13.67
N ALA A 495 -3.19 25.21 14.64
CA ALA A 495 -2.41 25.81 15.71
C ALA A 495 -1.24 26.65 15.17
N LEU A 496 -0.50 26.15 14.18
CA LEU A 496 0.59 26.88 13.52
C LEU A 496 0.13 28.13 12.76
N THR A 497 -1.15 28.21 12.39
CA THR A 497 -1.76 29.40 11.77
C THR A 497 -2.50 30.30 12.77
N ASN A 498 -2.42 30.01 14.08
CA ASN A 498 -3.24 30.65 15.12
C ASN A 498 -4.75 30.55 14.83
N GLY A 499 -5.22 29.41 14.33
CA GLY A 499 -6.62 29.15 14.04
C GLY A 499 -7.14 29.73 12.73
N ASN A 500 -6.28 30.42 11.96
CA ASN A 500 -6.73 31.06 10.72
C ASN A 500 -7.03 30.03 9.62
N MET A 501 -6.41 28.85 9.65
CA MET A 501 -6.69 27.81 8.66
C MET A 501 -8.13 27.34 8.78
N PHE A 502 -8.56 26.93 9.96
CA PHE A 502 -9.92 26.45 10.17
C PHE A 502 -10.98 27.52 9.94
N ASP A 503 -10.69 28.77 10.34
CA ASP A 503 -11.63 29.88 10.18
C ASP A 503 -11.76 30.36 8.72
N LYS A 504 -10.73 30.19 7.87
CA LYS A 504 -10.64 30.89 6.58
C LYS A 504 -10.32 30.02 5.38
N ALA A 505 -9.79 28.81 5.55
CA ALA A 505 -9.34 27.96 4.46
C ALA A 505 -10.35 26.87 4.12
N SER A 506 -10.74 26.78 2.85
CA SER A 506 -11.66 25.75 2.35
C SER A 506 -11.08 24.33 2.44
N TYR A 507 -9.74 24.20 2.48
CA TYR A 507 -9.05 22.93 2.61
C TYR A 507 -8.93 22.42 4.05
N ALA A 508 -9.31 23.22 5.06
CA ALA A 508 -9.26 22.77 6.46
C ALA A 508 -10.13 21.52 6.67
N ILE A 509 -9.61 20.58 7.46
CA ILE A 509 -10.30 19.32 7.81
C ILE A 509 -10.93 19.43 9.20
N SER A 510 -10.14 19.88 10.16
CA SER A 510 -10.48 20.06 11.57
C SER A 510 -9.70 21.25 12.14
N GLY A 511 -10.20 21.84 13.21
CA GLY A 511 -9.52 22.89 13.95
C GLY A 511 -10.34 23.39 15.13
N HIS A 512 -9.73 24.30 15.90
CA HIS A 512 -10.37 25.00 17.01
C HIS A 512 -10.56 26.49 16.74
N GLY A 513 -10.03 26.99 15.62
CA GLY A 513 -10.21 28.37 15.18
C GLY A 513 -9.46 29.40 16.02
N ALA A 514 -9.51 30.66 15.59
CA ALA A 514 -8.64 31.70 16.14
C ALA A 514 -8.96 32.06 17.59
N LYS A 515 -10.22 31.91 18.02
CA LYS A 515 -10.63 32.18 19.41
C LYS A 515 -9.95 31.25 20.40
N TYR A 516 -9.70 30.00 20.01
CA TYR A 516 -9.03 29.01 20.86
C TYR A 516 -7.51 29.23 20.88
N PHE A 517 -6.86 29.25 19.72
CA PHE A 517 -5.40 29.27 19.62
C PHE A 517 -4.74 30.61 19.97
N ARG A 518 -5.50 31.70 20.06
CA ARG A 518 -4.98 32.97 20.58
C ARG A 518 -4.89 33.01 22.10
N GLN A 519 -5.47 32.05 22.80
CA GLN A 519 -5.31 31.92 24.25
C GLN A 519 -3.90 31.42 24.57
N TYR A 520 -3.33 31.95 25.64
CA TYR A 520 -1.97 31.66 26.04
C TYR A 520 -1.76 30.18 26.41
N GLY A 521 -0.69 29.56 25.89
CA GLY A 521 -0.29 28.18 26.18
C GLY A 521 -1.20 27.07 25.62
N LYS A 522 -2.16 27.42 24.74
CA LYS A 522 -3.06 26.44 24.10
C LYS A 522 -2.41 25.73 22.91
N LYS A 523 -1.63 26.45 22.09
CA LYS A 523 -1.03 25.89 20.86
C LYS A 523 -0.12 24.71 21.15
N GLU A 524 0.81 24.89 22.07
CA GLU A 524 1.86 23.92 22.37
C GLU A 524 1.26 22.64 22.98
N ALA A 525 0.29 22.81 23.90
CA ALA A 525 -0.41 21.70 24.53
C ALA A 525 -1.28 20.92 23.54
N GLU A 526 -1.98 21.62 22.65
CA GLU A 526 -2.78 21.02 21.59
C GLU A 526 -1.90 20.24 20.61
N ILE A 527 -0.82 20.86 20.10
CA ILE A 527 0.12 20.21 19.19
C ILE A 527 0.69 18.93 19.82
N PHE A 528 1.05 18.97 21.11
CA PHE A 528 1.54 17.79 21.82
C PHE A 528 0.47 16.69 21.92
N ALA A 529 -0.75 17.03 22.35
CA ALA A 529 -1.84 16.05 22.48
C ALA A 529 -2.20 15.40 21.14
N GLN A 530 -2.26 16.18 20.07
CA GLN A 530 -2.49 15.68 18.72
C GLN A 530 -1.35 14.79 18.23
N TYR A 531 -0.10 15.14 18.53
CA TYR A 531 1.05 14.30 18.21
C TYR A 531 1.06 12.99 19.01
N PHE A 532 0.74 13.02 20.30
CA PHE A 532 0.59 11.82 21.12
C PHE A 532 -0.45 10.86 20.51
N TYR A 533 -1.61 11.40 20.12
CA TYR A 533 -2.63 10.65 19.39
C TYR A 533 -2.08 10.02 18.09
N LEU A 534 -1.43 10.81 17.23
CA LEU A 534 -0.85 10.33 15.97
C LEU A 534 0.18 9.21 16.17
N ARG A 535 1.07 9.37 17.15
CA ARG A 535 2.13 8.40 17.49
C ARG A 535 1.53 7.09 17.97
N THR A 536 0.62 7.15 18.94
CA THR A 536 -0.05 5.97 19.52
C THR A 536 -1.05 5.30 18.59
N ASN A 537 -1.51 5.96 17.52
CA ASN A 537 -2.38 5.33 16.51
C ASN A 537 -1.65 4.87 15.25
N ASN A 538 -0.31 5.01 15.21
CA ASN A 538 0.52 4.68 14.06
C ASN A 538 0.04 5.36 12.77
N CYS A 539 -0.31 6.64 12.85
CA CYS A 539 -0.80 7.42 11.71
C CYS A 539 0.36 7.81 10.77
N THR A 540 1.05 6.82 10.18
CA THR A 540 2.34 6.99 9.48
C THR A 540 2.28 8.01 8.34
N GLU A 541 1.18 8.08 7.58
CA GLU A 541 1.05 9.02 6.46
C GLU A 541 0.93 10.46 6.97
N ALA A 542 0.11 10.70 8.00
CA ALA A 542 -0.01 12.00 8.63
C ALA A 542 1.31 12.44 9.30
N LEU A 543 2.00 11.49 9.97
CA LEU A 543 3.33 11.71 10.54
C LEU A 543 4.39 12.03 9.47
N ASN A 544 4.32 11.39 8.29
CA ASN A 544 5.21 11.70 7.18
C ASN A 544 4.97 13.12 6.63
N VAL A 545 3.72 13.56 6.50
CA VAL A 545 3.43 14.95 6.11
C VAL A 545 4.02 15.93 7.14
N LEU A 546 3.88 15.64 8.44
CA LEU A 546 4.51 16.45 9.49
C LEU A 546 6.04 16.45 9.36
N LYS A 547 6.65 15.28 9.12
CA LYS A 547 8.10 15.10 8.93
C LYS A 547 8.64 15.86 7.73
N GLU A 548 7.93 15.84 6.61
CA GLU A 548 8.37 16.46 5.36
C GLU A 548 8.23 17.99 5.38
N ASN A 549 7.26 18.52 6.13
CA ASN A 549 6.93 19.95 6.08
C ASN A 549 7.40 20.74 7.31
N VAL A 550 7.50 20.11 8.48
CA VAL A 550 7.97 20.73 9.74
C VAL A 550 8.87 19.78 10.55
N PRO A 551 10.00 19.29 9.98
CA PRO A 551 10.85 18.27 10.61
C PRO A 551 11.41 18.69 11.99
N ASP A 552 11.75 19.97 12.18
CA ASP A 552 12.27 20.48 13.44
C ASP A 552 11.22 20.41 14.57
N LEU A 553 9.95 20.64 14.22
CA LEU A 553 8.83 20.49 15.17
C LEU A 553 8.67 19.03 15.56
N LEU A 554 8.66 18.10 14.59
CA LEU A 554 8.59 16.67 14.87
C LEU A 554 9.75 16.20 15.76
N LYS A 555 10.98 16.61 15.46
CA LYS A 555 12.15 16.30 16.29
C LYS A 555 12.03 16.83 17.72
N SER A 556 11.46 18.03 17.88
CA SER A 556 11.25 18.62 19.20
C SER A 556 10.15 17.89 19.99
N LEU A 557 9.10 17.44 19.31
CA LEU A 557 8.06 16.58 19.89
C LEU A 557 8.61 15.23 20.33
N GLU A 558 9.46 14.59 19.51
CA GLU A 558 10.15 13.34 19.89
C GLU A 558 11.05 13.55 21.11
N SER A 559 11.84 14.63 21.13
CA SER A 559 12.71 14.97 22.26
C SER A 559 11.94 15.21 23.55
N LEU A 560 10.68 15.68 23.45
CA LEU A 560 9.80 15.90 24.59
C LEU A 560 9.41 14.58 25.26
N PHE A 561 9.21 13.49 24.51
CA PHE A 561 8.95 12.16 25.08
C PHE A 561 10.14 11.63 25.87
N THR A 562 11.35 11.74 25.32
CA THR A 562 12.59 11.37 26.05
C THR A 562 12.68 12.12 27.39
N LEU A 563 12.29 13.40 27.37
CA LEU A 563 12.29 14.24 28.55
C LEU A 563 11.18 13.87 29.55
N TYR A 564 9.99 13.48 29.07
CA TYR A 564 8.91 12.99 29.94
C TYR A 564 9.32 11.70 30.64
N VAL A 565 9.94 10.77 29.90
CA VAL A 565 10.51 9.54 30.48
C VAL A 565 11.51 9.89 31.59
N LYS A 566 12.39 10.87 31.35
CA LYS A 566 13.37 11.30 32.34
C LYS A 566 12.71 11.87 33.60
N GLU A 567 11.80 12.84 33.45
CA GLU A 567 11.16 13.49 34.60
C GLU A 567 10.28 12.51 35.38
N LEU A 568 9.54 11.61 34.72
CA LEU A 568 8.76 10.56 35.39
C LEU A 568 9.64 9.58 36.17
N LYS A 569 10.89 9.37 35.76
CA LYS A 569 11.84 8.54 36.51
C LYS A 569 12.45 9.27 37.72
N GLU A 570 12.52 10.60 37.67
CA GLU A 570 13.04 11.45 38.74
C GLU A 570 11.99 11.79 39.82
N LEU A 571 10.69 11.78 39.45
CA LEU A 571 9.57 11.78 40.39
C LEU A 571 9.52 10.47 41.18
#